data_AF-A0A0D7NSZ9-F1
#
_entry.id   AF-A0A0D7NSZ9-F1
#
_cell.length_a   1.000
_cell.length_b   1.000
_cell.length_c   1.000
_cell.angle_alpha   90.00
_cell.angle_beta   90.00
_cell.angle_gamma   90.00
#
_symmetry.space_group_name_H-M   'P 1'
#
loop_
_entity.id
_entity.type
_entity.pdbx_description
1 polymer ?
#
loop_
_entity_poly.entity_id
_entity_poly.type
_entity_poly.pdbx_seq_one_letter_code
_entity_poly.pdbx_strand_id
1 'polypeptide(L)'
;MILQSLAGLPAFLVYFCTALIAVVAYLFVYTRVTPHDEFQLIRDNDPAAAIALGLSLLGFVLPVVSAIAHSANVVDCLIWSMIALIVQIIVYYIVKIPVPNLSARIASGEMAAAIWLGLSSLAAGALNAACMIY
;
A
#
# COMPACT_ATOMS: atom_id res chain seq x y z
N MET A 1 3.83 28.25 22.95
CA MET A 1 3.42 27.78 21.60
C MET A 1 4.50 26.93 20.93
N ILE A 2 5.74 27.40 20.70
CA ILE A 2 6.81 26.59 20.06
C ILE A 2 7.20 25.33 20.86
N LEU A 3 7.40 25.44 22.18
CA LEU A 3 7.70 24.29 23.04
C LEU A 3 6.60 23.21 23.06
N GLN A 4 5.35 23.59 22.80
CA GLN A 4 4.20 22.68 22.77
C GLN A 4 4.13 21.93 21.44
N SER A 5 4.50 22.57 20.33
CA SER A 5 4.72 21.90 19.04
C SER A 5 5.89 20.90 19.09
N LEU A 6 6.98 21.25 19.79
CA LEU A 6 8.14 20.37 19.99
C LEU A 6 7.84 19.18 20.91
N ALA A 7 6.88 19.31 21.83
CA ALA A 7 6.46 18.21 22.70
C ALA A 7 5.79 17.05 21.93
N GLY A 8 5.17 17.33 20.78
CA GLY A 8 4.59 16.31 19.89
C GLY A 8 5.60 15.66 18.93
N LEU A 9 6.81 16.22 18.80
CA LEU A 9 7.83 15.75 17.86
C LEU A 9 8.25 14.29 18.10
N PRO A 10 8.49 13.82 19.34
CA PRO A 10 8.85 12.42 19.58
C PRO A 10 7.75 11.45 19.13
N ALA A 11 6.49 11.75 19.44
CA ALA A 11 5.36 10.92 19.01
C ALA A 11 5.23 10.91 17.49
N PHE A 12 5.30 12.08 16.85
CA PHE A 12 5.33 12.19 15.38
C PHE A 12 6.41 11.30 14.77
N LEU A 13 7.67 11.39 15.25
CA LEU A 13 8.77 10.59 14.71
C LEU A 13 8.52 9.09 14.86
N VAL A 14 7.99 8.66 16.00
CA VAL A 14 7.70 7.24 16.23
C VAL A 14 6.62 6.73 15.28
N TYR A 15 5.48 7.42 15.15
CA TYR A 15 4.42 7.00 14.24
C TYR A 15 4.85 7.10 12.77
N PHE A 16 5.57 8.15 12.39
CA PHE A 16 6.06 8.33 11.02
C PHE A 16 7.07 7.24 10.63
N CYS A 17 8.05 6.94 11.50
CA CYS A 17 9.00 5.84 11.26
C CYS A 17 8.28 4.48 11.23
N THR A 18 7.30 4.27 12.09
CA THR A 18 6.47 3.04 12.09
C THR A 18 5.73 2.87 10.78
N ALA A 19 5.10 3.94 10.28
CA ALA A 19 4.41 3.94 8.99
C ALA A 19 5.37 3.68 7.82
N LEU A 20 6.57 4.27 7.84
CA LEU A 20 7.60 4.01 6.84
C LEU A 20 8.06 2.54 6.85
N ILE A 21 8.26 1.96 8.03
CA ILE A 21 8.58 0.52 8.16
C ILE A 21 7.46 -0.33 7.57
N ALA A 22 6.20 0.00 7.85
CA ALA A 22 5.05 -0.70 7.28
C ALA A 22 4.99 -0.58 5.75
N VAL A 23 5.28 0.60 5.18
CA VAL A 23 5.35 0.82 3.73
C VAL A 23 6.47 0.02 3.09
N VAL A 24 7.67 0.01 3.67
CA VAL A 24 8.80 -0.78 3.18
C VAL A 24 8.47 -2.27 3.24
N ALA A 25 7.87 -2.74 4.33
CA ALA A 25 7.42 -4.12 4.48
C ALA A 25 6.37 -4.48 3.41
N TYR A 26 5.40 -3.60 3.16
CA TYR A 26 4.42 -3.77 2.11
C TYR A 26 5.07 -3.89 0.74
N LEU A 27 5.94 -2.96 0.34
CA LEU A 27 6.63 -3.01 -0.95
C LEU A 27 7.47 -4.29 -1.09
N PHE A 28 8.17 -4.68 -0.03
CA PHE A 28 8.97 -5.90 -0.03
C PHE A 28 8.11 -7.16 -0.20
N VAL A 29 6.99 -7.27 0.51
CA VAL A 29 6.09 -8.44 0.37
C VAL A 29 5.39 -8.42 -0.98
N TYR A 30 4.84 -7.27 -1.38
CA TYR A 30 4.07 -7.13 -2.61
C TYR A 30 4.90 -7.53 -3.84
N THR A 31 6.11 -6.97 -3.98
CA THR A 31 7.03 -7.24 -5.11
C THR A 31 7.58 -8.68 -5.12
N ARG A 32 7.42 -9.44 -4.04
CA ARG A 32 7.77 -10.87 -3.98
C ARG A 32 6.58 -11.78 -4.28
N VAL A 33 5.38 -11.29 -4.05
CA VAL A 33 4.12 -11.98 -4.36
C VAL A 33 3.76 -11.80 -5.84
N THR A 34 4.11 -10.66 -6.43
CA THR A 34 3.92 -10.42 -7.85
C THR A 34 4.99 -11.16 -8.69
N PRO A 35 4.62 -11.80 -9.81
CA PRO A 35 5.54 -12.59 -10.62
C PRO A 35 6.52 -11.77 -11.47
N HIS A 36 6.29 -10.47 -11.62
CA HIS A 36 7.12 -9.56 -12.41
C HIS A 36 7.92 -8.63 -11.50
N ASP A 37 9.11 -8.22 -11.93
CA ASP A 37 9.93 -7.26 -11.19
C ASP A 37 9.47 -5.83 -11.51
N GLU A 38 8.59 -5.27 -10.67
CA GLU A 38 8.06 -3.92 -10.89
C GLU A 38 9.17 -2.86 -10.87
N PHE A 39 10.18 -3.01 -10.01
CA PHE A 39 11.25 -2.03 -9.91
C PHE A 39 12.15 -2.05 -11.14
N GLN A 40 12.42 -3.23 -11.71
CA GLN A 40 13.15 -3.32 -12.96
C GLN A 40 12.34 -2.68 -14.10
N LEU A 41 11.05 -3.00 -14.23
CA LEU A 41 10.17 -2.38 -15.24
C LEU A 41 10.11 -0.84 -15.10
N ILE A 42 10.04 -0.32 -13.87
CA ILE A 42 10.08 1.12 -13.62
C ILE A 42 11.43 1.74 -14.04
N ARG A 43 12.55 1.06 -13.78
CA ARG A 43 13.88 1.52 -14.24
C ARG A 43 14.00 1.50 -15.76
N ASP A 44 13.31 0.56 -16.41
CA ASP A 44 13.22 0.45 -17.87
C ASP A 44 12.17 1.43 -18.47
N ASN A 45 11.66 2.36 -17.65
CA ASN A 45 10.72 3.41 -18.02
C ASN A 45 9.36 2.88 -18.51
N ASP A 46 8.90 1.75 -17.96
CA ASP A 46 7.55 1.24 -18.19
C ASP A 46 6.53 1.97 -17.28
N PRO A 47 5.63 2.79 -17.85
CA PRO A 47 4.64 3.55 -17.07
C PRO A 47 3.55 2.65 -16.47
N ALA A 48 3.27 1.48 -17.06
CA ALA A 48 2.24 0.57 -16.57
C ALA A 48 2.66 0.00 -15.21
N ALA A 49 3.92 -0.44 -15.07
CA ALA A 49 4.47 -0.90 -13.80
C ALA A 49 4.44 0.20 -12.72
N ALA A 50 4.83 1.44 -13.08
CA ALA A 50 4.82 2.58 -12.16
C ALA A 50 3.41 2.91 -11.64
N ILE A 51 2.41 2.92 -12.53
CA ILE A 51 1.02 3.21 -12.17
C ILE A 51 0.43 2.10 -11.30
N ALA A 52 0.64 0.84 -11.68
CA ALA A 52 0.13 -0.30 -10.92
C ALA A 52 0.69 -0.31 -9.49
N LEU A 53 2.01 -0.23 -9.34
CA LEU A 53 2.66 -0.23 -8.03
C LEU A 53 2.32 1.03 -7.22
N GLY A 54 2.33 2.21 -7.86
CA GLY A 54 2.06 3.49 -7.21
C GLY A 54 0.65 3.59 -6.65
N LEU A 55 -0.37 3.25 -7.43
CA LEU A 55 -1.76 3.24 -6.96
C LEU A 55 -2.00 2.15 -5.90
N SER A 56 -1.35 0.99 -6.05
CA SER A 56 -1.42 -0.08 -5.05
C SER A 56 -0.79 0.35 -3.72
N LEU A 57 0.34 1.07 -3.76
CA LEU A 57 0.96 1.67 -2.58
C LEU A 57 0.04 2.71 -1.92
N LEU A 58 -0.59 3.60 -2.70
CA LEU A 58 -1.58 4.53 -2.14
C LEU A 58 -2.75 3.79 -1.47
N GLY A 59 -3.20 2.68 -2.07
CA GLY A 59 -4.20 1.79 -1.48
C GLY A 59 -3.78 1.27 -0.10
N PHE A 60 -2.54 0.84 0.06
CA PHE A 60 -2.01 0.39 1.36
C PHE A 60 -1.82 1.53 2.37
N VAL A 61 -1.43 2.72 1.91
CA VAL A 61 -1.19 3.86 2.82
C VAL A 61 -2.48 4.35 3.48
N LEU A 62 -3.63 4.30 2.81
CA LEU A 62 -4.92 4.72 3.39
C LEU A 62 -5.27 4.03 4.72
N PRO A 63 -5.27 2.69 4.83
CA PRO A 63 -5.51 2.02 6.09
C PRO A 63 -4.40 2.26 7.12
N VAL A 64 -3.15 2.45 6.71
CA VAL A 64 -2.07 2.86 7.65
C VAL A 64 -2.35 4.25 8.22
N VAL A 65 -2.81 5.20 7.42
CA VAL A 65 -3.24 6.53 7.89
C VAL A 65 -4.40 6.40 8.88
N SER A 66 -5.39 5.55 8.58
CA SER A 66 -6.50 5.28 9.50
C SER A 66 -6.02 4.67 10.81
N ALA A 67 -5.10 3.71 10.74
CA ALA A 67 -4.48 3.09 11.91
C ALA A 67 -3.74 4.13 12.77
N ILE A 68 -2.92 5.01 12.19
CA ILE A 68 -2.23 6.07 12.95
C ILE A 68 -3.24 6.99 13.66
N ALA A 69 -4.36 7.31 13.01
CA ALA A 69 -5.36 8.23 13.54
C ALA A 69 -6.20 7.64 14.68
N HIS A 70 -6.44 6.32 14.69
CA HIS A 70 -7.38 5.67 15.62
C HIS A 70 -6.73 4.65 16.57
N SER A 71 -5.45 4.29 16.39
CA SER A 71 -4.78 3.29 17.22
C SER A 71 -4.49 3.81 18.64
N ALA A 72 -4.66 2.94 19.63
CA ALA A 72 -4.40 3.26 21.04
C ALA A 72 -2.91 3.47 21.33
N ASN A 73 -2.03 2.79 20.57
CA ASN A 73 -0.58 2.89 20.67
C ASN A 73 0.11 2.44 19.35
N VAL A 74 1.44 2.48 19.34
CA VAL A 74 2.26 2.13 18.16
C VAL A 74 2.16 0.65 17.80
N VAL A 75 2.02 -0.23 18.78
CA VAL A 75 1.89 -1.69 18.55
C VAL A 75 0.56 -2.00 17.88
N ASP A 76 -0.51 -1.36 18.34
CA ASP A 76 -1.84 -1.45 17.75
C ASP A 76 -1.82 -0.96 16.28
N CYS A 77 -1.14 0.16 16.01
CA CYS A 77 -0.93 0.66 14.65
C CYS A 77 -0.17 -0.35 13.76
N LEU A 78 0.83 -1.06 14.30
CA LEU A 78 1.55 -2.10 13.57
C LEU A 78 0.67 -3.31 13.26
N ILE A 79 -0.17 -3.74 14.20
CA ILE A 79 -1.11 -4.84 14.02
C ILE A 79 -2.10 -4.50 12.88
N TRP A 80 -2.69 -3.31 12.91
CA TRP A 80 -3.59 -2.87 11.86
C TRP A 80 -2.89 -2.70 10.51
N SER A 81 -1.65 -2.21 10.49
CA SER A 81 -0.84 -2.15 9.27
C SER A 81 -0.56 -3.55 8.69
N MET A 82 -0.35 -4.55 9.53
CA MET A 82 -0.18 -5.94 9.10
C MET A 82 -1.48 -6.52 8.53
N ILE A 83 -2.62 -6.26 9.17
CA ILE A 83 -3.94 -6.65 8.65
C ILE A 83 -4.18 -5.99 7.29
N ALA A 84 -3.87 -4.70 7.17
CA ALA A 84 -3.98 -3.96 5.92
C ALA A 84 -3.15 -4.58 4.80
N LEU A 85 -1.91 -5.00 5.11
CA LEU A 85 -1.03 -5.67 4.15
C LEU A 85 -1.66 -6.96 3.66
N ILE A 86 -2.16 -7.81 4.58
CA ILE A 86 -2.82 -9.08 4.23
C ILE A 86 -4.02 -8.83 3.32
N VAL A 87 -4.87 -7.87 3.65
CA VAL A 87 -6.02 -7.49 2.82
C VAL A 87 -5.57 -7.03 1.44
N GLN A 88 -4.52 -6.21 1.33
CA GLN A 88 -4.01 -5.72 0.05
C GLN A 88 -3.54 -6.87 -0.85
N ILE A 89 -2.88 -7.88 -0.27
CA ILE A 89 -2.45 -9.08 -0.99
C ILE A 89 -3.64 -9.92 -1.45
N ILE A 90 -4.66 -10.10 -0.60
CA ILE A 90 -5.91 -10.80 -0.98
C ILE A 90 -6.57 -10.08 -2.16
N VAL A 91 -6.66 -8.76 -2.10
CA VAL A 91 -7.24 -7.93 -3.18
C VAL A 91 -6.48 -8.14 -4.48
N TYR A 92 -5.15 -8.15 -4.46
CA TYR A 92 -4.34 -8.44 -5.65
C TYR A 92 -4.74 -9.76 -6.32
N TYR A 93 -4.97 -10.83 -5.55
CA TYR A 93 -5.42 -12.12 -6.11
C TYR A 93 -6.85 -12.07 -6.65
N ILE A 94 -7.77 -11.38 -5.97
CA ILE A 94 -9.16 -11.22 -6.41
C ILE A 94 -9.22 -10.46 -7.75
N VAL A 95 -8.43 -9.40 -7.89
CA VAL A 95 -8.42 -8.53 -9.06
C VAL A 95 -7.92 -9.24 -10.33
N LYS A 96 -7.19 -10.35 -10.18
CA LYS A 96 -6.76 -11.24 -11.28
C LYS A 96 -7.87 -12.14 -11.82
N ILE A 97 -8.98 -12.32 -11.10
CA ILE A 97 -10.10 -13.16 -11.54
C ILE A 97 -10.77 -12.60 -12.82
N PRO A 98 -11.19 -11.32 -12.88
CA PRO A 98 -11.79 -10.76 -14.09
C PRO A 98 -10.78 -10.49 -15.20
N VAL A 99 -9.50 -10.34 -14.88
CA VAL A 99 -8.43 -10.05 -15.84
C VAL A 99 -7.29 -11.08 -15.68
N PRO A 100 -7.38 -12.24 -16.36
CA PRO A 100 -6.35 -13.26 -16.31
C PRO A 100 -4.99 -12.74 -16.82
N ASN A 101 -3.90 -13.38 -16.37
CA ASN A 101 -2.52 -13.03 -16.74
C ASN A 101 -2.11 -11.59 -16.46
N LEU A 102 -2.77 -10.93 -15.50
CA LEU A 102 -2.60 -9.50 -15.19
C LEU A 102 -1.12 -9.05 -15.09
N SER A 103 -0.29 -9.81 -14.38
CA SER A 103 1.14 -9.48 -14.23
C SER A 103 1.94 -9.56 -15.53
N ALA A 104 1.65 -10.54 -16.38
CA ALA A 104 2.30 -10.65 -17.69
C ALA A 104 1.89 -9.48 -18.60
N ARG A 105 0.62 -9.06 -18.53
CA ARG A 105 0.09 -7.92 -19.28
C ARG A 105 0.73 -6.60 -18.84
N ILE A 106 0.92 -6.41 -17.52
CA ILE A 106 1.65 -5.26 -16.99
C ILE A 106 3.10 -5.30 -17.44
N ALA A 107 3.76 -6.46 -17.40
CA ALA A 107 5.13 -6.62 -17.89
C ALA A 107 5.29 -6.39 -19.40
N SER A 108 4.20 -6.50 -20.19
CA SER A 108 4.18 -6.11 -21.61
C SER A 108 3.74 -4.66 -21.83
N GLY A 109 3.69 -3.83 -20.79
CA GLY A 109 3.34 -2.40 -20.89
C GLY A 109 1.85 -2.12 -21.09
N GLU A 110 0.95 -3.07 -20.79
CA GLU A 110 -0.48 -2.85 -20.96
C GLU A 110 -1.05 -1.95 -19.86
N MET A 111 -1.27 -0.67 -20.21
CA MET A 111 -1.80 0.35 -19.31
C MET A 111 -3.16 0.01 -18.71
N ALA A 112 -4.06 -0.62 -19.47
CA ALA A 112 -5.38 -1.00 -18.96
C ALA A 112 -5.30 -2.01 -17.81
N ALA A 113 -4.39 -2.99 -17.92
CA ALA A 113 -4.15 -3.97 -16.86
C ALA A 113 -3.57 -3.30 -15.61
N ALA A 114 -2.60 -2.39 -15.79
CA ALA A 114 -2.00 -1.62 -14.71
C ALA A 114 -3.00 -0.72 -13.98
N ILE A 115 -3.82 0.02 -14.73
CA ILE A 115 -4.84 0.93 -14.17
C ILE A 115 -5.90 0.13 -13.41
N TRP A 116 -6.36 -1.00 -13.97
CA TRP A 116 -7.29 -1.91 -13.29
C TRP A 116 -6.71 -2.39 -11.97
N LEU A 117 -5.49 -2.93 -11.99
CA LEU A 117 -4.83 -3.40 -10.78
C LEU A 117 -4.70 -2.30 -9.73
N GLY A 118 -4.12 -1.17 -10.14
CA GLY A 118 -3.84 -0.05 -9.27
C GLY A 118 -5.09 0.55 -8.63
N LEU A 119 -6.13 0.84 -9.43
CA LEU A 119 -7.36 1.45 -8.94
C LEU A 119 -8.20 0.49 -8.09
N SER A 120 -8.28 -0.80 -8.43
CA SER A 120 -8.96 -1.78 -7.59
C SER A 120 -8.27 -1.92 -6.23
N SER A 121 -6.94 -1.93 -6.23
CA SER A 121 -6.11 -1.94 -5.01
C SER A 121 -6.36 -0.68 -4.17
N LEU A 122 -6.38 0.50 -4.79
CA LEU A 122 -6.69 1.77 -4.14
C LEU A 122 -8.09 1.79 -3.53
N ALA A 123 -9.10 1.36 -4.28
CA ALA A 123 -10.49 1.32 -3.83
C ALA A 123 -10.66 0.39 -2.62
N ALA A 124 -10.07 -0.81 -2.67
CA ALA A 124 -10.12 -1.74 -1.54
C ALA A 124 -9.37 -1.21 -0.31
N GLY A 125 -8.24 -0.54 -0.52
CA GLY A 125 -7.51 0.16 0.54
C GLY A 125 -8.34 1.25 1.23
N ALA A 126 -9.07 2.05 0.45
CA ALA A 126 -9.99 3.06 0.98
C ALA A 126 -11.12 2.45 1.82
N LEU A 127 -11.71 1.34 1.36
CA LEU A 127 -12.72 0.61 2.13
C LEU A 127 -12.15 0.05 3.42
N ASN A 128 -10.95 -0.56 3.35
CA ASN A 128 -10.25 -1.09 4.52
C ASN A 128 -9.98 0.01 5.56
N ALA A 129 -9.52 1.18 5.11
CA ALA A 129 -9.29 2.34 5.96
C ALA A 129 -10.56 2.78 6.69
N ALA A 130 -11.70 2.81 6.01
CA ALA A 130 -12.99 3.17 6.60
C ALA A 130 -13.44 2.15 7.66
N CYS A 131 -13.13 0.87 7.49
CA CYS A 131 -13.45 -0.17 8.46
C CYS A 131 -12.61 -0.10 9.76
N MET A 132 -11.48 0.62 9.76
CA MET A 132 -10.59 0.76 10.92
C MET A 132 -10.92 1.95 11.84
N ILE A 133 -12.01 2.67 11.58
CA ILE A 133 -12.39 3.86 12.34
C ILE A 133 -13.08 3.50 13.69
N TYR A 134 -13.47 2.24 13.88
CA TYR A 134 -14.32 1.77 14.99
C TYR A 134 -13.56 1.05 16.11
#